data_AF-A0A9D5B7T5-F1
#
_entry.id   AF-A0A9D5B7T5-F1
#
_cell.length_a   1.000
_cell.length_b   1.000
_cell.length_c   1.000
_cell.angle_alpha   90.00
_cell.angle_beta   90.00
_cell.angle_gamma   90.00
#
_symmetry.space_group_name_H-M   'P 1'
#
loop_
_entity.id
_entity.type
_entity.pdbx_description
1 polymer ?
#
loop_
_entity_poly.entity_id
_entity_poly.type
_entity_poly.pdbx_seq_one_letter_code
_entity_poly.pdbx_strand_id
1 'polypeptide(L)'
;MKIGKEVSKMVATFIIQKVLEDDDGLAYICATVERFFAVARVLDMVLKSIGKQHAPRLLKLIISCYSRLSDNHRAGIALTSCLPNVFRNDTFNNYIREDPTTWRLVEHLYENVGMNQVEQVKEKMFKCVVHHSGEFAREFANFTKSVYQGLEAIWDVDSDYWSYFEILAMLKDLGYPTVNKLWYYDEMNACDIVLLEDEKGTKRMQIIAVMTRECHLYVTHPVSQPDNLERPRKRGIEKQEKWRGMRHT
;
A
#
# COMPACT_ATOMS: atom_id res chain seq x y z
N MET A 1 37.09 29.75 6.58
CA MET A 1 36.20 29.58 5.40
C MET A 1 35.11 28.50 5.54
N LYS A 2 34.90 27.86 6.72
CA LYS A 2 33.81 26.87 6.96
C LYS A 2 32.50 27.51 7.45
N ILE A 3 32.58 28.56 8.27
CA ILE A 3 31.43 29.25 8.89
C ILE A 3 30.50 29.85 7.81
N GLY A 4 31.06 30.51 6.79
CA GLY A 4 30.25 31.10 5.70
C GLY A 4 29.42 30.06 4.93
N LYS A 5 29.93 28.84 4.75
CA LYS A 5 29.17 27.76 4.09
C LYS A 5 28.04 27.22 4.97
N GLU A 6 28.19 27.25 6.30
CA GLU A 6 27.18 26.78 7.23
C GLU A 6 26.02 27.77 7.34
N VAL A 7 26.32 29.07 7.46
CA VAL A 7 25.29 30.13 7.48
C VAL A 7 24.49 30.14 6.18
N SER A 8 25.14 30.01 5.02
CA SER A 8 24.42 29.91 3.73
C SER A 8 23.50 28.69 3.65
N LYS A 9 23.91 27.53 4.17
CA LYS A 9 23.03 26.34 4.25
C LYS A 9 21.84 26.63 5.16
N MET A 10 22.06 27.23 6.33
CA MET A 10 21.01 27.57 7.27
C MET A 10 19.97 28.50 6.66
N VAL A 11 20.41 29.56 5.99
CA VAL A 11 19.51 30.50 5.32
C VAL A 11 18.75 29.81 4.18
N ALA A 12 19.42 29.02 3.34
CA ALA A 12 18.76 28.31 2.24
C ALA A 12 17.73 27.29 2.74
N THR A 13 18.06 26.49 3.76
CA THR A 13 17.12 25.53 4.36
C THR A 13 15.97 26.26 5.06
N PHE A 14 16.21 27.41 5.70
CA PHE A 14 15.16 28.21 6.30
C PHE A 14 14.18 28.77 5.27
N ILE A 15 14.66 29.18 4.09
CA ILE A 15 13.77 29.60 2.99
C ILE A 15 12.91 28.43 2.52
N ILE A 16 13.50 27.24 2.32
CA ILE A 16 12.75 26.03 1.95
C ILE A 16 11.71 25.70 3.02
N GLN A 17 12.07 25.77 4.30
CA GLN A 17 11.15 25.56 5.40
C GLN A 17 9.96 26.54 5.31
N LYS A 18 10.21 27.83 5.09
CA LYS A 18 9.14 28.82 4.99
C LYS A 18 8.20 28.60 3.81
N VAL A 19 8.74 28.14 2.67
CA VAL A 19 7.92 27.74 1.52
C VAL A 19 7.08 26.51 1.84
N LEU A 20 7.62 25.53 2.57
CA LEU A 20 6.87 24.33 2.96
C LEU A 20 5.83 24.61 4.05
N GLU A 21 6.07 25.57 4.94
CA GLU A 21 5.11 25.99 5.98
C GLU A 21 3.87 26.64 5.38
N ASP A 22 3.97 27.21 4.17
CA ASP A 22 2.85 27.73 3.40
C ASP A 22 2.13 26.60 2.64
N ASP A 23 0.80 26.57 2.68
CA ASP A 23 0.01 25.50 2.06
C ASP A 23 0.14 25.49 0.53
N ASP A 24 0.18 26.67 -0.12
CA ASP A 24 0.36 26.78 -1.57
C ASP A 24 1.78 26.39 -1.98
N GLY A 25 2.79 26.77 -1.19
CA GLY A 25 4.17 26.37 -1.37
C GLY A 25 4.38 24.86 -1.25
N LEU A 26 3.78 24.23 -0.22
CA LEU A 26 3.76 22.77 -0.08
C LEU A 26 3.07 22.10 -1.28
N ALA A 27 1.90 22.58 -1.66
CA ALA A 27 1.16 22.05 -2.80
C ALA A 27 1.96 22.16 -4.10
N TYR A 28 2.65 23.28 -4.33
CA TYR A 28 3.50 23.50 -5.50
C TYR A 28 4.68 22.52 -5.56
N ILE A 29 5.37 22.31 -4.43
CA ILE A 29 6.51 21.39 -4.32
C ILE A 29 6.05 19.94 -4.53
N CYS A 30 4.90 19.57 -3.97
CA CYS A 30 4.35 18.21 -4.02
C CYS A 30 3.48 17.95 -5.27
N ALA A 31 3.31 18.94 -6.15
CA ALA A 31 2.49 18.82 -7.36
C ALA A 31 3.05 17.78 -8.35
N THR A 32 4.39 17.66 -8.43
CA THR A 32 5.06 16.69 -9.30
C THR A 32 6.17 15.97 -8.56
N VAL A 33 6.49 14.75 -9.01
CA VAL A 33 7.54 13.93 -8.40
C VAL A 33 8.92 14.58 -8.56
N GLU A 34 9.18 15.28 -9.66
CA GLU A 34 10.46 15.94 -9.93
C GLU A 34 10.72 17.07 -8.94
N ARG A 35 9.71 17.90 -8.65
CA ARG A 35 9.83 19.01 -7.69
C ARG A 35 10.04 18.49 -6.27
N PHE A 36 9.26 17.50 -5.88
CA PHE A 36 9.42 16.83 -4.58
C PHE A 36 10.84 16.27 -4.42
N PHE A 37 11.31 15.46 -5.39
CA PHE A 37 12.64 14.84 -5.29
C PHE A 37 13.77 15.85 -5.40
N ALA A 38 13.60 16.98 -6.09
CA ALA A 38 14.57 18.05 -6.09
C ALA A 38 14.78 18.60 -4.67
N VAL A 39 13.68 18.92 -3.96
CA VAL A 39 13.73 19.41 -2.57
C VAL A 39 14.26 18.33 -1.62
N ALA A 40 13.73 17.11 -1.69
CA ALA A 40 14.14 16.01 -0.82
C ALA A 40 15.63 15.66 -0.96
N ARG A 41 16.20 15.71 -2.16
CA ARG A 41 17.64 15.49 -2.41
C ARG A 41 18.49 16.59 -1.80
N VAL A 42 18.06 17.85 -1.90
CA VAL A 42 18.78 18.98 -1.27
C VAL A 42 18.78 18.83 0.24
N LEU A 43 17.64 18.49 0.85
CA LEU A 43 17.53 18.25 2.29
C LEU A 43 18.43 17.10 2.75
N ASP A 44 18.43 15.97 2.04
CA ASP A 44 19.28 14.82 2.34
C ASP A 44 20.79 15.15 2.19
N MET A 45 21.16 15.91 1.15
CA MET A 45 22.54 16.38 0.97
C MET A 45 22.98 17.28 2.12
N VAL A 46 22.12 18.21 2.56
CA VAL A 46 22.43 19.07 3.72
C VAL A 46 22.52 18.23 4.99
N LEU A 47 21.60 17.30 5.22
CA LEU A 47 21.58 16.40 6.38
C LEU A 47 22.86 15.57 6.47
N LYS A 48 23.27 14.92 5.37
CA LYS A 48 24.54 14.17 5.29
C LYS A 48 25.76 15.05 5.55
N SER A 49 25.67 16.33 5.22
CA SER A 49 26.76 17.29 5.46
C SER A 49 26.87 17.76 6.92
N ILE A 50 25.84 17.53 7.76
CA ILE A 50 25.87 17.87 9.19
C ILE A 50 26.88 16.98 9.92
N GLY A 51 26.87 15.66 9.67
CA GLY A 51 27.92 14.72 10.07
C GLY A 51 28.60 15.03 11.42
N LYS A 52 29.90 15.40 11.37
CA LYS A 52 30.75 15.70 12.55
C LYS A 52 30.54 17.08 13.18
N GLN A 53 29.67 17.92 12.62
CA GLN A 53 29.38 19.26 13.11
C GLN A 53 28.07 19.22 13.90
N HIS A 54 28.13 19.55 15.19
CA HIS A 54 26.92 19.75 15.99
C HIS A 54 26.21 21.03 15.54
N ALA A 55 25.24 20.90 14.62
CA ALA A 55 24.45 22.01 14.08
C ALA A 55 22.94 21.85 14.41
N PRO A 56 22.54 21.99 15.69
CA PRO A 56 21.18 21.67 16.15
C PRO A 56 20.10 22.53 15.47
N ARG A 57 20.40 23.80 15.17
CA ARG A 57 19.47 24.70 14.47
C ARG A 57 19.20 24.22 13.04
N LEU A 58 20.26 23.91 12.29
CA LEU A 58 20.12 23.41 10.92
C LEU A 58 19.40 22.07 10.89
N LEU A 59 19.69 21.20 11.85
CA LEU A 59 19.03 19.92 11.99
C LEU A 59 17.52 20.06 12.23
N LYS A 60 17.13 20.96 13.15
CA LYS A 60 15.73 21.30 13.37
C LYS A 60 15.03 21.78 12.10
N LEU A 61 15.67 22.66 11.31
CA LEU A 61 15.11 23.12 10.03
C LEU A 61 14.84 21.96 9.06
N ILE A 62 15.79 21.04 8.90
CA ILE A 62 15.65 19.89 8.01
C ILE A 62 14.52 18.97 8.49
N ILE A 63 14.47 18.69 9.79
CA ILE A 63 13.43 17.86 10.40
C ILE A 63 12.05 18.51 10.21
N SER A 64 11.93 19.83 10.42
CA SER A 64 10.70 20.58 10.14
C SER A 64 10.27 20.45 8.67
N CYS A 65 11.22 20.51 7.72
CA CYS A 65 10.91 20.32 6.31
C CYS A 65 10.37 18.92 6.00
N TYR A 66 11.01 17.86 6.50
CA TYR A 66 10.52 16.48 6.30
C TYR A 66 9.17 16.25 6.97
N SER A 67 9.01 16.71 8.21
CA SER A 67 7.75 16.66 8.95
C SER A 67 6.62 17.32 8.16
N ARG A 68 6.86 18.53 7.63
CA ARG A 68 5.89 19.24 6.81
C ARG A 68 5.61 18.59 5.46
N LEU A 69 6.63 18.04 4.79
CA LEU A 69 6.43 17.27 3.56
C LEU A 69 5.53 16.05 3.79
N SER A 70 5.60 15.42 4.97
CA SER A 70 4.79 14.25 5.31
C SER A 70 3.30 14.55 5.49
N ASP A 71 2.91 15.81 5.70
CA ASP A 71 1.50 16.23 5.77
C ASP A 71 0.79 16.11 4.42
N ASN A 72 1.54 16.19 3.32
CA ASN A 72 0.98 15.98 1.99
C ASN A 72 0.91 14.48 1.69
N HIS A 73 -0.29 13.94 1.47
CA HIS A 73 -0.49 12.49 1.23
C HIS A 73 0.45 11.90 0.16
N ARG A 74 0.63 12.57 -1.00
CA ARG A 74 1.51 12.07 -2.07
C ARG A 74 2.99 12.07 -1.66
N ALA A 75 3.44 13.13 -1.01
CA ALA A 75 4.82 13.21 -0.52
C ALA A 75 5.06 12.26 0.66
N GLY A 76 4.10 12.12 1.57
CA GLY A 76 4.12 11.14 2.66
C GLY A 76 4.27 9.71 2.14
N ILE A 77 3.50 9.36 1.09
CA ILE A 77 3.67 8.14 0.30
C ILE A 77 5.09 7.99 -0.25
N ALA A 78 5.65 9.02 -0.89
CA ALA A 78 7.00 8.94 -1.44
C ALA A 78 8.07 8.77 -0.33
N LEU A 79 7.87 9.43 0.81
CA LEU A 79 8.76 9.35 1.98
C LEU A 79 8.81 7.95 2.59
N THR A 80 7.76 7.11 2.45
CA THR A 80 7.83 5.71 2.90
C THR A 80 9.01 4.96 2.26
N SER A 81 9.38 5.35 1.04
CA SER A 81 10.44 4.73 0.24
C SER A 81 11.76 5.50 0.27
N CYS A 82 11.72 6.82 0.46
CA CYS A 82 12.92 7.68 0.33
C CYS A 82 13.30 8.49 1.58
N LEU A 83 12.72 8.19 2.75
CA LEU A 83 13.14 8.83 4.00
C LEU A 83 14.63 8.53 4.30
N PRO A 84 15.45 9.53 4.67
CA PRO A 84 16.86 9.29 4.97
C PRO A 84 17.07 8.26 6.09
N ASN A 85 18.00 7.32 5.87
CA ASN A 85 18.28 6.24 6.84
C ASN A 85 18.75 6.74 8.21
N VAL A 86 19.21 7.99 8.32
CA VAL A 86 19.58 8.62 9.60
C VAL A 86 18.41 8.63 10.59
N PHE A 87 17.18 8.77 10.11
CA PHE A 87 15.98 8.68 10.95
C PHE A 87 15.76 7.28 11.55
N ARG A 88 16.31 6.23 10.93
CA ARG A 88 16.26 4.86 11.48
C ARG A 88 17.39 4.56 12.48
N ASN A 89 18.28 5.51 12.74
CA ASN A 89 19.43 5.31 13.61
C ASN A 89 19.10 5.66 15.06
N ASP A 90 19.22 4.69 15.98
CA ASP A 90 18.91 4.89 17.41
C ASP A 90 19.78 5.95 18.08
N THR A 91 21.07 6.05 17.72
CA THR A 91 21.97 7.07 18.28
C THR A 91 21.51 8.47 17.88
N PHE A 92 21.11 8.65 16.62
CA PHE A 92 20.56 9.92 16.14
C PHE A 92 19.23 10.25 16.85
N ASN A 93 18.31 9.28 16.95
CA ASN A 93 17.03 9.48 17.62
C ASN A 93 17.22 9.83 19.11
N ASN A 94 18.15 9.17 19.80
CA ASN A 94 18.48 9.47 21.20
C ASN A 94 19.02 10.89 21.36
N TYR A 95 19.88 11.36 20.45
CA TYR A 95 20.35 12.74 20.45
C TYR A 95 19.22 13.76 20.24
N ILE A 96 18.30 13.50 19.29
CA ILE A 96 17.17 14.41 19.06
C ILE A 96 16.21 14.47 20.26
N ARG A 97 16.04 13.36 21.00
CA ARG A 97 15.18 13.31 22.20
C ARG A 97 15.63 14.28 23.30
N GLU A 98 16.88 14.72 23.29
CA GLU A 98 17.37 15.77 24.21
C GLU A 98 16.73 17.14 23.93
N ASP A 99 16.18 17.38 22.72
CA ASP A 99 15.35 18.53 22.38
C ASP A 99 13.88 18.10 22.15
N PRO A 100 13.00 18.23 23.15
CA PRO A 100 11.60 17.82 23.05
C PRO A 100 10.84 18.50 21.90
N THR A 101 11.23 19.71 21.52
CA THR A 101 10.55 20.43 20.44
C THR A 101 10.86 19.83 19.08
N THR A 102 12.11 19.41 18.87
CA THR A 102 12.53 18.75 17.63
C THR A 102 12.06 17.30 17.60
N TRP A 103 12.04 16.61 18.74
CA TRP A 103 11.51 15.26 18.84
C TRP A 103 10.04 15.16 18.45
N ARG A 104 9.18 16.10 18.85
CA ARG A 104 7.77 16.14 18.42
C ARG A 104 7.60 16.20 16.90
N LEU A 105 8.50 16.88 16.20
CA LEU A 105 8.48 16.94 14.73
C LEU A 105 8.84 15.59 14.10
N VAL A 106 9.74 14.84 14.76
CA VAL A 106 10.13 13.49 14.35
C VAL A 106 8.99 12.50 14.62
N GLU A 107 8.31 12.59 15.77
CA GLU A 107 7.12 11.78 16.07
C GLU A 107 6.04 12.00 15.02
N HIS A 108 5.69 13.26 14.74
CA HIS A 108 4.72 13.62 13.70
C HIS A 108 5.11 13.07 12.31
N LEU A 109 6.39 13.17 11.96
CA LEU A 109 6.92 12.59 10.71
C LEU A 109 6.72 11.06 10.67
N TYR A 110 7.03 10.35 11.75
CA TYR A 110 6.87 8.89 11.80
C TYR A 110 5.40 8.47 11.78
N GLU A 111 4.53 9.19 12.48
CA GLU A 111 3.09 8.96 12.45
C GLU A 111 2.56 9.10 11.02
N ASN A 112 2.85 10.22 10.36
CA ASN A 112 2.40 10.46 8.99
C ASN A 112 2.95 9.41 8.01
N VAL A 113 4.26 9.11 8.06
CA VAL A 113 4.86 8.10 7.18
C VAL A 113 4.27 6.71 7.45
N GLY A 114 4.00 6.37 8.72
CA GLY A 114 3.35 5.11 9.10
C GLY A 114 1.90 5.01 8.60
N MET A 115 1.11 6.08 8.76
CA MET A 115 -0.27 6.13 8.26
C MET A 115 -0.32 5.99 6.73
N ASN A 116 0.55 6.70 6.02
CA ASN A 116 0.64 6.60 4.56
C ASN A 116 1.04 5.19 4.08
N GLN A 117 1.90 4.46 4.82
CA GLN A 117 2.18 3.05 4.51
C GLN A 117 0.93 2.17 4.68
N VAL A 118 0.16 2.39 5.73
CA VAL A 118 -1.08 1.64 5.97
C VAL A 118 -2.12 1.94 4.89
N GLU A 119 -2.26 3.20 4.47
CA GLU A 119 -3.15 3.61 3.39
C GLU A 119 -2.75 3.00 2.05
N GLN A 120 -1.46 3.02 1.69
CA GLN A 120 -0.96 2.34 0.48
C GLN A 120 -1.30 0.85 0.46
N VAL A 121 -1.13 0.17 1.60
CA VAL A 121 -1.50 -1.24 1.71
C VAL A 121 -3.00 -1.40 1.54
N LYS A 122 -3.82 -0.56 2.17
CA LYS A 122 -5.29 -0.61 2.01
C LYS A 122 -5.75 -0.34 0.58
N GLU A 123 -5.13 0.59 -0.13
CA GLU A 123 -5.44 0.87 -1.54
C GLU A 123 -5.09 -0.30 -2.47
N LYS A 124 -4.10 -1.11 -2.10
CA LYS A 124 -3.71 -2.32 -2.84
C LYS A 124 -4.56 -3.53 -2.49
N MET A 125 -5.25 -3.52 -1.36
CA MET A 125 -6.11 -4.64 -0.94
C MET A 125 -7.50 -4.47 -1.52
N PHE A 126 -8.06 -5.54 -2.08
CA PHE A 126 -9.46 -5.57 -2.50
C PHE A 126 -10.14 -6.86 -2.06
N LYS A 127 -11.46 -6.80 -1.92
CA LYS A 127 -12.29 -7.93 -1.50
C LYS A 127 -12.70 -8.76 -2.72
N CYS A 128 -12.46 -10.06 -2.68
CA CYS A 128 -13.03 -11.01 -3.62
C CYS A 128 -14.01 -11.95 -2.90
N VAL A 129 -15.27 -11.95 -3.33
CA VAL A 129 -16.28 -12.92 -2.88
C VAL A 129 -16.21 -14.12 -3.80
N VAL A 130 -15.84 -15.26 -3.23
CA VAL A 130 -15.66 -16.52 -3.95
C VAL A 130 -16.85 -17.42 -3.72
N HIS A 131 -17.61 -17.64 -4.78
CA HIS A 131 -18.74 -18.55 -4.86
C HIS A 131 -18.25 -19.93 -5.28
N HIS A 132 -18.33 -20.92 -4.40
CA HIS A 132 -17.76 -22.25 -4.57
C HIS A 132 -18.73 -23.34 -4.07
N SER A 133 -18.35 -24.63 -4.13
CA SER A 133 -19.20 -25.75 -3.67
C SER A 133 -20.58 -25.80 -4.34
N GLY A 134 -20.65 -25.45 -5.61
CA GLY A 134 -21.93 -25.17 -6.27
C GLY A 134 -21.89 -25.22 -7.78
N GLU A 135 -23.01 -24.84 -8.39
CA GLU A 135 -23.17 -24.72 -9.84
C GLU A 135 -24.13 -23.58 -10.21
N PHE A 136 -24.10 -23.17 -11.48
CA PHE A 136 -25.11 -22.26 -12.02
C PHE A 136 -26.41 -23.01 -12.28
N ALA A 137 -27.53 -22.49 -11.79
CA ALA A 137 -28.84 -23.07 -12.06
C ALA A 137 -29.12 -23.04 -13.57
N ARG A 138 -29.39 -24.23 -14.15
CA ARG A 138 -29.56 -24.44 -15.60
C ARG A 138 -30.79 -23.75 -16.20
N GLU A 139 -31.71 -23.28 -15.36
CA GLU A 139 -33.04 -22.82 -15.76
C GLU A 139 -33.09 -21.33 -16.10
N PHE A 140 -32.04 -20.57 -15.80
CA PHE A 140 -31.97 -19.14 -16.08
C PHE A 140 -31.00 -18.89 -17.24
N ALA A 141 -31.53 -18.72 -18.44
CA ALA A 141 -30.76 -18.42 -19.66
C ALA A 141 -29.98 -17.08 -19.59
N ASN A 142 -30.18 -16.30 -18.52
CA ASN A 142 -29.43 -15.09 -18.22
C ASN A 142 -28.56 -15.39 -16.99
N PHE A 143 -27.27 -15.60 -17.19
CA PHE A 143 -26.30 -15.79 -16.11
C PHE A 143 -26.19 -14.49 -15.30
N THR A 144 -26.94 -14.36 -14.22
CA THR A 144 -26.82 -13.22 -13.30
C THR A 144 -26.14 -13.63 -11.99
N LYS A 145 -25.64 -12.65 -11.23
CA LYS A 145 -24.99 -12.84 -9.93
C LYS A 145 -25.77 -13.74 -8.96
N SER A 146 -27.11 -13.79 -9.05
CA SER A 146 -27.98 -14.56 -8.15
C SER A 146 -28.25 -16.01 -8.58
N VAL A 147 -27.72 -16.47 -9.71
CA VAL A 147 -28.04 -17.77 -10.31
C VAL A 147 -27.11 -18.89 -9.83
N TYR A 148 -25.97 -18.54 -9.25
CA TYR A 148 -25.05 -19.52 -8.68
C TYR A 148 -25.55 -19.99 -7.31
N GLN A 149 -25.70 -21.31 -7.15
CA GLN A 149 -26.12 -21.92 -5.89
C GLN A 149 -24.94 -22.64 -5.26
N GLY A 150 -24.36 -22.05 -4.22
CA GLY A 150 -23.23 -22.62 -3.50
C GLY A 150 -22.87 -21.82 -2.24
N LEU A 151 -21.67 -22.04 -1.73
CA LEU A 151 -21.12 -21.36 -0.56
C LEU A 151 -20.33 -20.12 -0.97
N GLU A 152 -20.25 -19.13 -0.07
CA GLU A 152 -19.42 -17.94 -0.23
C GLU A 152 -18.24 -17.97 0.74
N ALA A 153 -17.06 -17.63 0.23
CA ALA A 153 -15.88 -17.28 1.01
C ALA A 153 -15.46 -15.84 0.68
N ILE A 154 -14.90 -15.12 1.65
CA ILE A 154 -14.36 -13.78 1.45
C ILE A 154 -12.84 -13.86 1.47
N TRP A 155 -12.21 -13.38 0.40
CA TRP A 155 -10.76 -13.22 0.29
C TRP A 155 -10.39 -11.74 0.32
N ASP A 156 -9.50 -11.39 1.25
CA ASP A 156 -8.81 -10.10 1.23
C ASP A 156 -7.53 -10.26 0.39
N VAL A 157 -7.53 -9.66 -0.80
CA VAL A 157 -6.54 -9.92 -1.84
C VAL A 157 -5.61 -8.73 -2.00
N ASP A 158 -4.29 -8.98 -2.01
CA ASP A 158 -3.27 -8.00 -2.40
C ASP A 158 -3.19 -7.94 -3.93
N SER A 159 -3.47 -6.78 -4.51
CA SER A 159 -3.52 -6.58 -5.97
C SER A 159 -2.18 -6.85 -6.66
N ASP A 160 -1.05 -6.75 -5.97
CA ASP A 160 0.28 -7.06 -6.54
C ASP A 160 0.46 -8.57 -6.78
N TYR A 161 -0.30 -9.43 -6.09
CA TYR A 161 -0.20 -10.90 -6.18
C TYR A 161 -1.38 -11.56 -6.89
N TRP A 162 -2.43 -10.79 -7.19
CA TRP A 162 -3.62 -11.32 -7.85
C TRP A 162 -3.34 -11.68 -9.31
N SER A 163 -3.38 -12.98 -9.58
CA SER A 163 -3.11 -13.59 -10.86
C SER A 163 -3.94 -14.85 -11.03
N TYR A 164 -4.01 -15.37 -12.26
CA TYR A 164 -4.79 -16.57 -12.53
C TYR A 164 -4.26 -17.78 -11.75
N PHE A 165 -2.92 -17.89 -11.68
CA PHE A 165 -2.25 -18.95 -10.95
C PHE A 165 -2.45 -18.85 -9.44
N GLU A 166 -2.45 -17.64 -8.88
CA GLU A 166 -2.70 -17.44 -7.45
C GLU A 166 -4.13 -17.86 -7.08
N ILE A 167 -5.12 -17.53 -7.91
CA ILE A 167 -6.50 -17.98 -7.72
C ILE A 167 -6.57 -19.52 -7.66
N LEU A 168 -5.92 -20.21 -8.59
CA LEU A 168 -5.88 -21.68 -8.59
C LEU A 168 -5.18 -22.24 -7.34
N ALA A 169 -4.09 -21.61 -6.89
CA ALA A 169 -3.39 -22.02 -5.68
C ALA A 169 -4.27 -21.85 -4.43
N MET A 170 -4.98 -20.72 -4.31
CA MET A 170 -5.92 -20.45 -3.23
C MET A 170 -7.11 -21.43 -3.22
N LEU A 171 -7.64 -21.79 -4.39
CA LEU A 171 -8.70 -22.80 -4.50
C LEU A 171 -8.23 -24.19 -4.11
N LYS A 172 -7.00 -24.55 -4.46
CA LYS A 172 -6.37 -25.80 -4.01
C LYS A 172 -6.22 -25.84 -2.49
N ASP A 173 -5.77 -24.75 -1.88
CA ASP A 173 -5.68 -24.59 -0.42
C ASP A 173 -7.06 -24.63 0.27
N LEU A 174 -8.13 -24.23 -0.44
CA LEU A 174 -9.53 -24.32 0.01
C LEU A 174 -10.11 -25.75 -0.10
N GLY A 175 -9.34 -26.71 -0.64
CA GLY A 175 -9.76 -28.11 -0.78
C GLY A 175 -10.28 -28.49 -2.18
N TYR A 176 -10.08 -27.63 -3.18
CA TYR A 176 -10.47 -27.91 -4.58
C TYR A 176 -9.23 -28.16 -5.45
N PRO A 177 -8.70 -29.39 -5.50
CA PRO A 177 -7.47 -29.70 -6.24
C PRO A 177 -7.65 -29.60 -7.77
N THR A 178 -8.88 -29.66 -8.25
CA THR A 178 -9.24 -29.53 -9.67
C THR A 178 -10.45 -28.63 -9.82
N VAL A 179 -10.37 -27.69 -10.77
CA VAL A 179 -11.45 -26.76 -11.12
C VAL A 179 -11.81 -27.00 -12.59
N ASN A 180 -13.10 -26.97 -12.93
CA ASN A 180 -13.59 -27.13 -14.29
C ASN A 180 -13.53 -25.78 -15.03
N LYS A 181 -14.24 -24.77 -14.50
CA LYS A 181 -14.25 -23.41 -15.04
C LYS A 181 -14.32 -22.37 -13.93
N LEU A 182 -13.66 -21.25 -14.17
CA LEU A 182 -13.71 -20.05 -13.35
C LEU A 182 -14.45 -18.96 -14.09
N TRP A 183 -15.26 -18.19 -13.37
CA TRP A 183 -16.04 -17.09 -13.92
C TRP A 183 -15.97 -15.89 -13.00
N TYR A 184 -16.18 -14.69 -13.54
CA TYR A 184 -16.28 -13.48 -12.74
C TYR A 184 -17.49 -12.64 -13.15
N TYR A 185 -17.98 -11.83 -12.23
CA TYR A 185 -19.08 -10.90 -12.49
C TYR A 185 -18.55 -9.55 -12.97
N ASP A 186 -19.10 -9.04 -14.07
CA ASP A 186 -18.81 -7.75 -14.69
C ASP A 186 -20.11 -7.09 -15.15
N GLU A 187 -20.70 -6.27 -14.27
CA GLU A 187 -21.97 -5.54 -14.52
C GLU A 187 -21.91 -4.56 -15.70
N MET A 188 -20.71 -4.24 -16.19
CA MET A 188 -20.53 -3.36 -17.34
C MET A 188 -20.48 -4.13 -18.66
N ASN A 189 -20.57 -5.46 -18.62
CA ASN A 189 -20.51 -6.33 -19.78
C ASN A 189 -21.89 -6.93 -20.06
N ALA A 190 -22.23 -7.11 -21.34
CA ALA A 190 -23.59 -7.49 -21.77
C ALA A 190 -24.07 -8.86 -21.25
N CYS A 191 -23.16 -9.73 -20.83
CA CYS A 191 -23.48 -11.08 -20.33
C CYS A 191 -23.38 -11.21 -18.81
N ASP A 192 -23.02 -10.15 -18.07
CA ASP A 192 -22.82 -10.05 -16.61
C ASP A 192 -21.83 -11.05 -15.96
N ILE A 193 -21.70 -12.27 -16.47
CA ILE A 193 -20.80 -13.33 -16.04
C ILE A 193 -19.85 -13.67 -17.19
N VAL A 194 -18.56 -13.57 -16.92
CA VAL A 194 -17.50 -13.72 -17.92
C VAL A 194 -16.56 -14.85 -17.51
N LEU A 195 -16.15 -15.67 -18.47
CA LEU A 195 -15.22 -16.77 -18.24
C LEU A 195 -13.82 -16.20 -17.92
N LEU A 196 -13.20 -16.70 -16.85
CA LEU A 196 -11.85 -16.34 -16.46
C LEU A 196 -10.85 -17.36 -17.03
N GLU A 197 -10.18 -17.00 -18.13
CA GLU A 197 -9.22 -17.88 -18.83
C GLU A 197 -7.78 -17.37 -18.77
N ASP A 198 -7.58 -16.09 -18.45
CA ASP A 198 -6.28 -15.44 -18.59
C ASP A 198 -6.05 -14.29 -17.60
N GLU A 199 -4.87 -13.70 -17.71
CA GLU A 199 -4.43 -12.53 -16.92
C GLU A 199 -5.15 -11.22 -17.29
N LYS A 200 -5.89 -11.17 -18.41
CA LYS A 200 -6.71 -9.98 -18.72
C LYS A 200 -7.97 -9.99 -17.87
N GLY A 201 -8.57 -11.18 -17.69
CA GLY A 201 -9.71 -11.36 -16.79
C GLY A 201 -9.36 -10.99 -15.34
N THR A 202 -8.20 -11.42 -14.83
CA THR A 202 -7.77 -11.07 -13.45
C THR A 202 -7.60 -9.57 -13.26
N LYS A 203 -6.98 -8.86 -14.21
CA LYS A 203 -6.88 -7.40 -14.21
C LYS A 203 -8.23 -6.71 -14.30
N ARG A 204 -9.17 -7.26 -15.09
CA ARG A 204 -10.53 -6.75 -15.17
C ARG A 204 -11.24 -6.86 -13.81
N MET A 205 -11.08 -7.99 -13.12
CA MET A 205 -11.63 -8.18 -11.77
C MET A 205 -11.06 -7.17 -10.75
N GLN A 206 -9.76 -6.86 -10.83
CA GLN A 206 -9.16 -5.81 -9.99
C GLN A 206 -9.81 -4.44 -10.24
N ILE A 207 -9.99 -4.06 -11.50
CA ILE A 207 -10.64 -2.79 -11.87
C ILE A 207 -12.07 -2.75 -11.32
N ILE A 208 -12.82 -3.84 -11.47
CA ILE A 208 -14.18 -3.96 -10.93
C ILE A 208 -14.13 -3.74 -9.41
N ALA A 209 -13.26 -4.44 -8.69
CA ALA A 209 -13.15 -4.30 -7.23
C ALA A 209 -12.77 -2.89 -6.77
N VAL A 210 -11.95 -2.15 -7.54
CA VAL A 210 -11.67 -0.73 -7.27
C VAL A 210 -12.93 0.13 -7.40
N MET A 211 -13.78 -0.16 -8.39
CA MET A 211 -14.99 0.60 -8.68
C MET A 211 -16.14 0.28 -7.73
N THR A 212 -16.32 -1.00 -7.39
CA THR A 212 -17.49 -1.52 -6.65
C THR A 212 -17.17 -1.90 -5.20
N ARG A 213 -15.90 -1.80 -4.78
CA ARG A 213 -15.33 -2.28 -3.50
C ARG A 213 -15.21 -3.80 -3.34
N GLU A 214 -15.74 -4.59 -4.27
CA GLU A 214 -15.56 -6.05 -4.29
C GLU A 214 -15.74 -6.65 -5.71
N CYS A 215 -15.03 -7.73 -6.01
CA CYS A 215 -15.31 -8.54 -7.19
C CYS A 215 -15.84 -9.92 -6.81
N HIS A 216 -16.56 -10.57 -7.72
CA HIS A 216 -17.07 -11.93 -7.51
C HIS A 216 -16.36 -12.93 -8.42
N LEU A 217 -15.90 -14.02 -7.83
CA LEU A 217 -15.34 -15.19 -8.51
C LEU A 217 -16.30 -16.36 -8.31
N TYR A 218 -16.65 -17.06 -9.38
CA TYR A 218 -17.48 -18.28 -9.33
C TYR A 218 -16.65 -19.45 -9.82
N VAL A 219 -16.61 -20.51 -9.02
CA VAL A 219 -15.81 -21.70 -9.31
C VAL A 219 -16.73 -22.88 -9.51
N THR A 220 -16.68 -23.43 -10.72
CA THR A 220 -17.34 -24.70 -11.05
C THR A 220 -16.30 -25.81 -11.01
N HIS A 221 -16.60 -26.90 -10.32
CA HIS A 221 -15.67 -28.02 -10.10
C HIS A 221 -16.41 -29.36 -10.17
N PRO A 222 -15.72 -30.48 -10.44
CA PRO A 222 -16.34 -31.80 -10.47
C PRO A 222 -16.84 -32.30 -9.10
N VAL A 223 -16.36 -31.73 -7.99
CA VAL A 223 -16.62 -32.21 -6.63
C VAL A 223 -17.53 -31.23 -5.89
N SER A 224 -18.81 -31.53 -5.72
CA SER A 224 -19.81 -30.57 -5.20
C SER A 224 -19.57 -30.05 -3.77
N GLN A 225 -18.74 -30.71 -2.96
CA GLN A 225 -18.37 -30.30 -1.60
C GLN A 225 -16.88 -30.54 -1.33
N PRO A 226 -16.16 -29.59 -0.71
CA PRO A 226 -14.76 -29.79 -0.34
C PRO A 226 -14.68 -30.88 0.75
N ASP A 227 -13.77 -31.83 0.61
CA ASP A 227 -13.61 -32.92 1.57
C ASP A 227 -13.35 -32.36 2.99
N ASN A 228 -14.34 -32.53 3.89
CA ASN A 228 -14.32 -32.23 5.33
C ASN A 228 -13.54 -30.96 5.77
N LEU A 229 -14.14 -29.78 5.57
CA LEU A 229 -13.63 -28.53 6.14
C LEU A 229 -13.83 -28.49 7.67
N GLU A 230 -12.74 -28.68 8.44
CA GLU A 230 -12.50 -27.72 9.52
C GLU A 230 -12.57 -26.35 8.85
N ARG A 231 -13.54 -25.51 9.26
CA ARG A 231 -13.70 -24.10 8.82
C ARG A 231 -12.33 -23.53 8.49
N PRO A 232 -12.13 -22.80 7.36
CA PRO A 232 -10.83 -22.26 7.04
C PRO A 232 -10.33 -21.54 8.28
N ARG A 233 -9.35 -22.16 8.96
CA ARG A 233 -8.70 -21.51 10.08
C ARG A 233 -8.16 -20.21 9.50
N LYS A 234 -7.94 -19.23 10.35
CA LYS A 234 -7.20 -18.01 10.05
C LYS A 234 -5.81 -18.24 9.38
N ARG A 235 -5.49 -19.43 8.85
CA ARG A 235 -4.31 -19.79 8.06
C ARG A 235 -4.20 -19.09 6.71
N GLY A 236 -5.29 -18.67 6.07
CA GLY A 236 -5.23 -17.76 4.91
C GLY A 236 -4.64 -16.40 5.32
N ILE A 237 -5.02 -15.94 6.53
CA ILE A 237 -4.49 -14.73 7.17
C ILE A 237 -3.08 -14.99 7.75
N GLU A 238 -2.79 -16.16 8.35
CA GLU A 238 -1.46 -16.47 8.91
C GLU A 238 -0.43 -16.73 7.81
N LYS A 239 -0.80 -17.21 6.62
CA LYS A 239 0.13 -17.22 5.47
C LYS A 239 0.42 -15.78 5.06
N GLN A 240 -0.56 -14.88 4.99
CA GLN A 240 -0.32 -13.43 4.77
C GLN A 240 0.57 -12.81 5.86
N GLU A 241 0.46 -13.23 7.13
CA GLU A 241 1.36 -12.79 8.21
C GLU A 241 2.75 -13.44 8.14
N LYS A 242 2.88 -14.70 7.71
CA LYS A 242 4.18 -15.36 7.46
C LYS A 242 4.94 -14.67 6.31
N TRP A 243 4.22 -14.21 5.28
CA TRP A 243 4.77 -13.38 4.20
C TRP A 243 5.11 -11.95 4.65
N ARG A 244 4.47 -11.42 5.70
CA ARG A 244 4.89 -10.16 6.35
C ARG A 244 6.18 -10.33 7.17
N GLY A 245 6.35 -11.48 7.85
CA GLY A 245 7.56 -11.78 8.64
C GLY A 245 8.82 -12.05 7.80
N MET A 246 8.68 -12.56 6.58
CA MET A 246 9.81 -12.84 5.67
C MET A 246 10.29 -11.63 4.85
N ARG A 247 9.63 -10.47 4.94
CA ARG A 247 10.00 -9.23 4.20
C ARG A 247 10.77 -8.20 5.01
N HIS A 248 11.16 -8.54 6.25
CA HIS A 248 11.97 -7.69 7.13
C HIS A 248 13.35 -8.30 7.49
N THR A 249 13.86 -9.21 6.67
CA THR A 249 15.27 -9.63 6.68
C THR A 249 15.93 -9.31 5.35
#